data_AF-A0AA40R2Q3-F1
#
_entry.id   AF-A0AA40R2Q3-F1
#
_cell.length_a   1.000
_cell.length_b   1.000
_cell.length_c   1.000
_cell.angle_alpha   90.00
_cell.angle_beta   90.00
_cell.angle_gamma   90.00
#
_symmetry.space_group_name_H-M   'P 1'
#
loop_
_entity.id
_entity.type
_entity.pdbx_description
1 polymer ?
#
loop_
_entity_poly.entity_id
_entity_poly.type
_entity_poly.pdbx_seq_one_letter_code
_entity_poly.pdbx_strand_id
1 'polypeptide(L)'
;MPVEDLPYPLGGRHADDPADDNRLYGLLGDQAVFEHIGLRPNIRTRAISEWQSLGGRLNGEMFAGLKKVFGLITEIEEGPMGSAASMTNDAEFNGFASWQWVASTDDDAHFFVFRSRDAEWAGFRWRGECFRFRLASLLGFVLETGMPARGSGYFQVSAVCVLRDEPGPNAWFRNVEAAHFDLSDAWTAEVAFELLSVLTRVANFLGKALTANQVADA
;
A
#
# COMPACT_ATOMS: atom_id res chain seq x y z
N MET A 1 22.83 -11.26 -17.35
CA MET A 1 21.55 -11.82 -17.84
C MET A 1 21.07 -10.92 -18.95
N PRO A 2 20.87 -11.44 -20.17
CA PRO A 2 20.25 -10.72 -21.28
C PRO A 2 18.91 -10.10 -20.87
N VAL A 3 18.56 -8.94 -21.43
CA VAL A 3 17.27 -8.26 -21.17
C VAL A 3 16.08 -9.14 -21.56
N GLU A 4 16.26 -9.97 -22.58
CA GLU A 4 15.28 -10.93 -23.11
C GLU A 4 14.85 -11.98 -22.08
N ASP A 5 15.74 -12.31 -21.12
CA ASP A 5 15.50 -13.31 -20.08
C ASP A 5 14.85 -12.72 -18.81
N LEU A 6 14.59 -11.40 -18.78
CA LEU A 6 13.88 -10.77 -17.67
C LEU A 6 12.36 -11.00 -17.81
N PRO A 7 11.62 -11.16 -16.70
CA PRO A 7 10.17 -11.16 -16.77
C PRO A 7 9.67 -9.82 -17.32
N TYR A 8 8.64 -9.86 -18.17
CA TYR A 8 7.92 -8.66 -18.60
C TYR A 8 7.53 -7.82 -17.35
N PRO A 9 7.49 -6.48 -17.40
CA PRO A 9 7.74 -5.60 -18.54
C PRO A 9 9.22 -5.29 -18.78
N LEU A 10 10.12 -5.89 -17.99
CA LEU A 10 11.56 -5.60 -18.06
C LEU A 10 12.27 -6.41 -19.16
N GLY A 11 11.70 -7.55 -19.59
CA GLY A 11 12.22 -8.35 -20.70
C GLY A 11 11.19 -8.75 -21.75
N GLY A 12 11.53 -9.80 -22.51
CA GLY A 12 10.75 -10.25 -23.67
C GLY A 12 9.40 -10.84 -23.25
N ARG A 13 8.36 -10.54 -24.02
CA ARG A 13 7.05 -11.15 -23.85
C ARG A 13 7.10 -12.63 -24.24
N HIS A 14 6.45 -13.51 -23.46
CA HIS A 14 6.34 -14.92 -23.83
C HIS A 14 5.44 -15.07 -25.06
N ALA A 15 5.82 -15.94 -25.99
CA ALA A 15 5.14 -16.06 -27.29
C ALA A 15 3.66 -16.51 -27.20
N ASP A 16 3.30 -17.12 -26.07
CA ASP A 16 1.96 -17.67 -25.83
C ASP A 16 1.00 -16.69 -25.14
N ASP A 17 1.48 -15.53 -24.67
CA ASP A 17 0.64 -14.52 -24.02
C ASP A 17 -0.12 -13.71 -25.09
N PRO A 18 -1.45 -13.47 -24.97
CA PRO A 18 -2.22 -12.65 -25.90
C PRO A 18 -1.67 -11.22 -26.08
N ALA A 19 -1.96 -10.60 -27.24
CA ALA A 19 -1.50 -9.25 -27.64
C ALA A 19 -1.67 -8.21 -26.52
N ASP A 20 -2.78 -8.32 -25.80
CA ASP A 20 -3.24 -7.38 -24.80
C ASP A 20 -3.20 -7.98 -23.38
N ASP A 21 -2.63 -9.17 -23.21
CA ASP A 21 -2.51 -9.80 -21.90
C ASP A 21 -1.30 -9.24 -21.14
N ASN A 22 -1.54 -8.10 -20.51
CA ASN A 22 -0.58 -7.45 -19.64
C ASN A 22 -0.68 -7.97 -18.18
N ARG A 23 -1.23 -9.17 -17.97
CA ARG A 23 -1.40 -9.80 -16.65
C ARG A 23 -0.13 -10.57 -16.29
N LEU A 24 0.89 -9.84 -15.86
CA LEU A 24 1.92 -10.45 -15.04
C LEU A 24 1.30 -10.97 -13.75
N TYR A 25 1.88 -12.02 -13.18
CA TYR A 25 1.49 -12.54 -11.86
C TYR A 25 1.43 -11.39 -10.85
N GLY A 26 0.22 -11.08 -10.39
CA GLY A 26 -0.03 -9.98 -9.47
C GLY A 26 -0.19 -8.61 -10.12
N LEU A 27 -0.59 -8.47 -11.39
CA LEU A 27 -0.97 -7.18 -11.99
C LEU A 27 -2.41 -7.21 -12.50
N LEU A 28 -3.21 -6.22 -12.12
CA LEU A 28 -4.66 -6.15 -12.33
C LEU A 28 -5.06 -4.97 -13.23
N GLY A 29 -5.76 -5.24 -14.33
CA GLY A 29 -6.47 -4.24 -15.12
C GLY A 29 -5.71 -3.65 -16.32
N ASP A 30 -6.48 -3.12 -17.26
CA ASP A 30 -5.95 -2.45 -18.47
C ASP A 30 -5.42 -1.05 -18.14
N GLN A 31 -5.93 -0.43 -17.07
CA GLN A 31 -5.62 0.95 -16.69
C GLN A 31 -4.63 1.06 -15.53
N ALA A 32 -4.60 0.05 -14.66
CA ALA A 32 -3.79 0.05 -13.45
C ALA A 32 -3.07 -1.29 -13.24
N VAL A 33 -2.34 -1.34 -12.15
CA VAL A 33 -1.58 -2.47 -11.66
C VAL A 33 -1.79 -2.48 -10.15
N PHE A 34 -1.96 -3.64 -9.52
CA PHE A 34 -2.29 -3.76 -8.10
C PHE A 34 -1.35 -4.73 -7.41
N GLU A 35 -1.04 -4.51 -6.14
CA GLU A 35 -0.33 -5.46 -5.30
C GLU A 35 -1.11 -5.72 -4.02
N HIS A 36 -1.27 -6.99 -3.66
CA HIS A 36 -1.88 -7.40 -2.38
C HIS A 36 -0.88 -7.21 -1.23
N ILE A 37 -1.27 -6.45 -0.21
CA ILE A 37 -0.40 -6.00 0.88
C ILE A 37 -0.99 -6.25 2.28
N GLY A 38 -1.96 -7.17 2.39
CA GLY A 38 -2.69 -7.43 3.63
C GLY A 38 -1.79 -7.71 4.84
N LEU A 39 -2.00 -6.96 5.92
CA LEU A 39 -1.32 -7.11 7.21
C LEU A 39 -1.86 -8.33 7.95
N ARG A 40 -1.00 -9.33 8.21
CA ARG A 40 -1.36 -10.54 8.95
C ARG A 40 -0.22 -11.06 9.84
N PRO A 41 0.15 -10.32 10.90
CA PRO A 41 1.25 -10.71 11.77
C PRO A 41 0.98 -12.07 12.42
N ASN A 42 1.94 -12.99 12.35
CA ASN A 42 1.81 -14.35 12.86
C ASN A 42 2.15 -14.43 14.36
N ILE A 43 1.16 -14.16 15.20
CA ILE A 43 1.30 -14.21 16.67
C ILE A 43 0.92 -15.62 17.15
N ARG A 44 1.92 -16.40 17.60
CA ARG A 44 1.89 -17.86 17.86
C ARG A 44 0.89 -18.39 18.91
N THR A 45 -0.08 -17.59 19.36
CA THR A 45 -1.02 -17.95 20.44
C THR A 45 -2.49 -17.69 20.11
N ARG A 46 -2.81 -17.21 18.91
CA ARG A 46 -4.19 -16.85 18.53
C ARG A 46 -4.91 -17.97 17.81
N ALA A 47 -6.21 -18.12 18.07
CA ALA A 47 -7.08 -18.92 17.22
C ALA A 47 -7.15 -18.30 15.82
N ILE A 48 -7.45 -19.11 14.78
CA ILE A 48 -7.51 -18.63 13.38
C ILE A 48 -8.46 -17.42 13.24
N SER A 49 -9.62 -17.44 13.91
CA SER A 49 -10.58 -16.34 13.90
C SER A 49 -10.06 -15.05 14.55
N GLU A 50 -9.29 -15.16 15.63
CA GLU A 50 -8.67 -14.02 16.32
C GLU A 50 -7.53 -13.41 15.50
N TRP A 51 -6.81 -14.26 14.77
CA TRP A 51 -5.77 -13.84 13.84
C TRP A 51 -6.35 -13.11 12.62
N GLN A 52 -7.44 -13.63 12.04
CA GLN A 52 -8.18 -12.97 10.97
C GLN A 52 -8.78 -11.63 11.42
N SER A 53 -9.40 -11.60 12.60
CA SER A 53 -9.94 -10.37 13.18
C SER A 53 -8.85 -9.32 13.45
N LEU A 54 -7.67 -9.75 13.91
CA LEU A 54 -6.52 -8.85 14.07
C LEU A 54 -6.08 -8.26 12.73
N GLY A 55 -5.87 -9.10 11.72
CA GLY A 55 -5.49 -8.64 10.38
C GLY A 55 -6.52 -7.67 9.81
N GLY A 56 -7.81 -8.01 9.90
CA GLY A 56 -8.92 -7.15 9.49
C GLY A 56 -8.90 -5.77 10.12
N ARG A 57 -8.73 -5.73 11.45
CA ARG A 57 -8.62 -4.48 12.19
C ARG A 57 -7.40 -3.66 11.75
N LEU A 58 -6.21 -4.28 11.68
CA LEU A 58 -4.97 -3.60 11.28
C LEU A 58 -5.05 -3.06 9.85
N ASN A 59 -5.62 -3.82 8.91
CA ASN A 59 -5.84 -3.37 7.53
C ASN A 59 -6.81 -2.18 7.47
N GLY A 60 -7.89 -2.21 8.26
CA GLY A 60 -8.84 -1.11 8.34
C GLY A 60 -8.23 0.16 8.93
N GLU A 61 -7.46 0.04 10.01
CA GLU A 61 -6.71 1.15 10.61
C GLU A 61 -5.68 1.72 9.64
N MET A 62 -4.92 0.86 8.96
CA MET A 62 -3.95 1.26 7.94
C MET A 62 -4.61 2.01 6.78
N PHE A 63 -5.73 1.49 6.25
CA PHE A 63 -6.47 2.14 5.16
C PHE A 63 -7.02 3.50 5.59
N ALA A 64 -7.71 3.57 6.73
CA ALA A 64 -8.28 4.81 7.25
C ALA A 64 -7.19 5.84 7.57
N GLY A 65 -6.07 5.39 8.14
CA GLY A 65 -4.90 6.20 8.44
C GLY A 65 -4.27 6.79 7.17
N LEU A 66 -3.98 5.95 6.17
CA LEU A 66 -3.44 6.38 4.88
C LEU A 66 -4.38 7.39 4.20
N LYS A 67 -5.67 7.06 4.12
CA LYS A 67 -6.70 7.95 3.55
C LYS A 67 -6.70 9.32 4.22
N LYS A 68 -6.66 9.34 5.56
CA LYS A 68 -6.60 10.57 6.35
C LYS A 68 -5.33 11.36 6.06
N VAL A 69 -4.15 10.75 6.13
CA VAL A 69 -2.88 11.50 5.94
C VAL A 69 -2.73 12.02 4.52
N PHE A 70 -3.09 11.23 3.50
CA PHE A 70 -3.08 11.70 2.12
C PHE A 70 -4.10 12.83 1.93
N GLY A 71 -5.33 12.71 2.45
CA GLY A 71 -6.34 13.77 2.37
C GLY A 71 -5.98 15.07 3.10
N LEU A 72 -5.02 15.04 4.04
CA LEU A 72 -4.50 16.24 4.69
C LEU A 72 -3.45 16.97 3.85
N ILE A 73 -2.61 16.24 3.10
CA ILE A 73 -1.40 16.78 2.45
C ILE A 73 -1.48 16.83 0.92
N THR A 74 -2.43 16.13 0.32
CA THR A 74 -2.68 16.13 -1.13
C THR A 74 -4.16 15.98 -1.43
N GLU A 75 -4.56 16.38 -2.63
CA GLU A 75 -5.88 16.00 -3.14
C GLU A 75 -5.93 14.49 -3.38
N ILE A 76 -7.04 13.90 -2.93
CA ILE A 76 -7.38 12.51 -3.18
C ILE A 76 -8.74 12.44 -3.86
N GLU A 77 -8.92 11.41 -4.67
CA GLU A 77 -10.21 11.03 -5.21
C GLU A 77 -10.65 9.73 -4.56
N GLU A 78 -11.84 9.72 -3.97
CA GLU A 78 -12.41 8.58 -3.28
C GLU A 78 -13.55 7.97 -4.10
N GLY A 79 -13.75 6.67 -3.97
CA GLY A 79 -14.92 6.03 -4.56
C GLY A 79 -15.10 4.59 -4.11
N PRO A 80 -16.27 4.01 -4.43
CA PRO A 80 -16.49 2.59 -4.27
C PRO A 80 -15.72 1.79 -5.34
N MET A 81 -15.73 0.46 -5.20
CA MET A 81 -15.35 -0.45 -6.27
C MET A 81 -16.10 -0.13 -7.58
N GLY A 82 -15.41 -0.22 -8.72
CA GLY A 82 -15.94 0.09 -10.04
C GLY A 82 -15.98 1.58 -10.38
N SER A 83 -15.57 2.46 -9.46
CA SER A 83 -15.46 3.90 -9.72
C SER A 83 -14.17 4.25 -10.47
N ALA A 84 -14.08 5.49 -10.98
CA ALA A 84 -12.82 5.99 -11.55
C ALA A 84 -11.66 5.94 -10.54
N ALA A 85 -11.96 6.12 -9.24
CA ALA A 85 -10.96 6.04 -8.17
C ALA A 85 -10.40 4.63 -8.00
N SER A 86 -11.19 3.57 -8.27
CA SER A 86 -10.70 2.19 -8.15
C SER A 86 -9.82 1.78 -9.33
N MET A 87 -9.88 2.49 -10.46
CA MET A 87 -9.13 2.21 -11.69
C MET A 87 -9.26 0.76 -12.21
N THR A 88 -10.32 0.09 -11.78
CA THR A 88 -10.70 -1.27 -12.17
C THR A 88 -12.20 -1.43 -11.96
N ASN A 89 -12.82 -2.29 -12.76
CA ASN A 89 -14.22 -2.67 -12.59
C ASN A 89 -14.37 -3.98 -11.76
N ASP A 90 -15.60 -4.25 -11.34
CA ASP A 90 -15.94 -5.43 -10.53
C ASP A 90 -15.57 -6.74 -11.22
N ALA A 91 -15.75 -6.84 -12.54
CA ALA A 91 -15.48 -8.07 -13.28
C ALA A 91 -13.98 -8.37 -13.35
N GLU A 92 -13.15 -7.36 -13.62
CA GLU A 92 -11.69 -7.46 -13.60
C GLU A 92 -11.18 -7.86 -12.22
N PHE A 93 -11.72 -7.23 -11.17
CA PHE A 93 -11.29 -7.52 -9.80
C PHE A 93 -11.76 -8.90 -9.33
N ASN A 94 -12.98 -9.31 -9.63
CA ASN A 94 -13.48 -10.65 -9.28
C ASN A 94 -12.73 -11.76 -10.01
N GLY A 95 -12.23 -11.50 -11.24
CA GLY A 95 -11.32 -12.42 -11.93
C GLY A 95 -10.05 -12.70 -11.12
N PHE A 96 -9.55 -11.73 -10.36
CA PHE A 96 -8.32 -11.86 -9.56
C PHE A 96 -8.45 -12.77 -8.34
N ALA A 97 -9.61 -12.74 -7.67
CA ALA A 97 -9.88 -13.58 -6.51
C ALA A 97 -9.73 -15.08 -6.81
N SER A 98 -9.74 -15.47 -8.09
CA SER A 98 -9.54 -16.85 -8.53
C SER A 98 -8.08 -17.27 -8.74
N TRP A 99 -7.10 -16.33 -8.73
CA TRP A 99 -5.71 -16.59 -9.13
C TRP A 99 -4.68 -16.51 -7.98
N GLN A 100 -5.10 -16.02 -6.80
CA GLN A 100 -4.23 -15.95 -5.61
C GLN A 100 -4.58 -17.04 -4.57
N TRP A 101 -3.58 -17.41 -3.77
CA TRP A 101 -3.72 -18.22 -2.54
C TRP A 101 -4.42 -17.48 -1.39
N VAL A 102 -5.16 -16.39 -1.68
CA VAL A 102 -5.96 -15.70 -0.68
C VAL A 102 -7.39 -16.18 -0.85
N ALA A 103 -7.86 -16.95 0.12
CA ALA A 103 -9.23 -17.45 0.11
C ALA A 103 -10.22 -16.29 -0.08
N SER A 104 -11.15 -16.46 -1.02
CA SER A 104 -12.22 -15.50 -1.30
C SER A 104 -13.12 -15.20 -0.09
N THR A 105 -13.00 -15.99 0.98
CA THR A 105 -13.77 -15.86 2.21
C THR A 105 -13.13 -14.96 3.27
N ASP A 106 -12.06 -14.23 2.95
CA ASP A 106 -11.29 -13.41 3.90
C ASP A 106 -11.15 -11.94 3.45
N ASP A 107 -12.29 -11.30 3.19
CA ASP A 107 -12.45 -9.88 2.80
C ASP A 107 -11.69 -8.91 3.71
N ASP A 108 -11.52 -9.28 4.97
CA ASP A 108 -10.88 -8.44 5.98
C ASP A 108 -9.38 -8.26 5.73
N ALA A 109 -8.75 -9.20 5.03
CA ALA A 109 -7.33 -9.13 4.69
C ALA A 109 -7.04 -8.70 3.25
N HIS A 110 -8.08 -8.44 2.46
CA HIS A 110 -7.99 -8.02 1.08
C HIS A 110 -7.67 -6.52 1.01
N PHE A 111 -6.42 -6.18 1.34
CA PHE A 111 -5.87 -4.83 1.25
C PHE A 111 -4.87 -4.74 0.11
N PHE A 112 -5.03 -3.72 -0.74
CA PHE A 112 -4.28 -3.54 -1.96
C PHE A 112 -3.72 -2.13 -2.09
N VAL A 113 -2.53 -2.03 -2.66
CA VAL A 113 -2.00 -0.81 -3.28
C VAL A 113 -2.14 -0.94 -4.79
N PHE A 114 -2.36 0.17 -5.49
CA PHE A 114 -2.35 0.19 -6.95
C PHE A 114 -1.68 1.43 -7.51
N ARG A 115 -1.28 1.36 -8.78
CA ARG A 115 -0.85 2.50 -9.57
C ARG A 115 -1.32 2.37 -11.01
N SER A 116 -1.59 3.50 -11.64
CA SER A 116 -1.90 3.53 -13.06
C SER A 116 -0.68 3.12 -13.89
N ARG A 117 -0.92 2.56 -15.09
CA ARG A 117 0.17 2.11 -15.98
C ARG A 117 1.04 3.24 -16.49
N ASP A 118 0.46 4.41 -16.68
CA ASP A 118 1.16 5.66 -17.02
C ASP A 118 1.87 6.32 -15.83
N ALA A 119 1.76 5.73 -14.63
CA ALA A 119 2.33 6.24 -13.37
C ALA A 119 1.83 7.63 -12.95
N GLU A 120 0.70 8.10 -13.50
CA GLU A 120 0.06 9.35 -13.09
C GLU A 120 -0.59 9.24 -11.69
N TRP A 121 -1.23 8.11 -11.42
CA TRP A 121 -2.02 7.87 -10.22
C TRP A 121 -1.50 6.69 -9.41
N ALA A 122 -1.68 6.77 -8.11
CA ALA A 122 -1.53 5.65 -7.20
C ALA A 122 -2.62 5.70 -6.15
N GLY A 123 -2.87 4.58 -5.47
CA GLY A 123 -3.94 4.53 -4.51
C GLY A 123 -3.95 3.26 -3.69
N PHE A 124 -4.95 3.20 -2.82
CA PHE A 124 -5.16 2.09 -1.92
C PHE A 124 -6.62 1.65 -2.00
N ARG A 125 -6.82 0.35 -1.82
CA ARG A 125 -8.14 -0.26 -1.81
C ARG A 125 -8.24 -1.26 -0.68
N TRP A 126 -9.29 -1.15 0.11
CA TRP A 126 -9.63 -2.14 1.12
C TRP A 126 -11.14 -2.38 1.09
N ARG A 127 -11.54 -3.66 1.03
CA ARG A 127 -12.94 -4.07 0.83
C ARG A 127 -13.54 -3.35 -0.40
N GLY A 128 -14.68 -2.69 -0.21
CA GLY A 128 -15.40 -1.93 -1.24
C GLY A 128 -14.95 -0.47 -1.38
N GLU A 129 -14.00 0.00 -0.57
CA GLU A 129 -13.54 1.39 -0.57
C GLU A 129 -12.19 1.53 -1.27
N CYS A 130 -12.02 2.63 -2.00
CA CYS A 130 -10.74 3.01 -2.58
C CYS A 130 -10.54 4.51 -2.58
N PHE A 131 -9.27 4.92 -2.60
CA PHE A 131 -8.90 6.28 -2.93
C PHE A 131 -7.62 6.30 -3.76
N ARG A 132 -7.47 7.33 -4.59
CA ARG A 132 -6.26 7.57 -5.37
C ARG A 132 -5.74 9.00 -5.19
N PHE A 133 -4.46 9.16 -5.45
CA PHE A 133 -3.72 10.41 -5.37
C PHE A 133 -2.71 10.47 -6.53
N ARG A 134 -2.19 11.67 -6.80
CA ARG A 134 -1.14 11.85 -7.81
C ARG A 134 0.15 11.22 -7.32
N LEU A 135 0.67 10.23 -8.05
CA LEU A 135 1.88 9.50 -7.64
C LEU A 135 3.10 10.42 -7.57
N ALA A 136 3.13 11.46 -8.42
CA ALA A 136 4.17 12.49 -8.40
C ALA A 136 4.21 13.28 -7.07
N SER A 137 3.08 13.42 -6.38
CA SER A 137 3.03 14.12 -5.09
C SER A 137 3.71 13.34 -3.97
N LEU A 138 3.75 12.00 -4.03
CA LEU A 138 4.36 11.18 -2.99
C LEU A 138 5.89 11.13 -3.14
N LEU A 139 6.63 11.45 -2.08
CA LEU A 139 8.09 11.28 -2.01
C LEU A 139 8.48 9.95 -1.36
N GLY A 140 7.74 9.53 -0.35
CA GLY A 140 8.01 8.29 0.37
C GLY A 140 7.19 8.13 1.64
N PHE A 141 7.50 7.06 2.35
CA PHE A 141 6.90 6.72 3.64
C PHE A 141 7.94 6.72 4.74
N VAL A 142 7.48 7.00 5.96
CA VAL A 142 8.26 6.78 7.18
C VAL A 142 7.49 5.82 8.08
N LEU A 143 8.14 4.73 8.48
CA LEU A 143 7.67 3.85 9.54
C LEU A 143 8.48 4.13 10.81
N GLU A 144 7.82 4.59 11.85
CA GLU A 144 8.43 4.75 13.16
C GLU A 144 7.86 3.70 14.12
N THR A 145 8.76 3.02 14.83
CA THR A 145 8.42 1.97 15.80
C THR A 145 9.05 2.30 17.16
N GLY A 146 8.19 2.45 18.18
CA GLY A 146 8.61 2.65 19.56
C GLY A 146 8.65 1.32 20.30
N MET A 147 9.84 0.78 20.51
CA MET A 147 10.03 -0.46 21.27
C MET A 147 9.90 -0.17 22.77
N PRO A 148 8.99 -0.86 23.48
CA PRO A 148 8.75 -0.58 24.88
C PRO A 148 9.91 -1.08 25.75
N ALA A 149 10.54 -0.17 26.51
CA ALA A 149 11.32 -0.55 27.69
C ALA A 149 10.43 -0.64 28.94
N ARG A 150 9.48 0.30 29.07
CA ARG A 150 8.40 0.33 30.07
C ARG A 150 7.16 0.96 29.44
N GLY A 151 6.07 0.22 29.26
CA GLY A 151 4.83 0.72 28.64
C GLY A 151 4.36 -0.16 27.47
N SER A 152 3.43 0.36 26.67
CA SER A 152 2.77 -0.37 25.58
C SER A 152 3.49 -0.30 24.22
N GLY A 153 4.45 0.63 24.05
CA GLY A 153 5.08 0.93 22.76
C GLY A 153 4.09 1.54 21.75
N TYR A 154 4.55 1.78 20.51
CA TYR A 154 3.71 2.33 19.45
C TYR A 154 4.21 2.00 18.03
N PHE A 155 3.32 2.18 17.05
CA PHE A 155 3.60 2.14 15.62
C PHE A 155 3.00 3.37 14.96
N GLN A 156 3.82 4.11 14.20
CA GLN A 156 3.41 5.31 13.50
C GLN A 156 3.82 5.22 12.03
N VAL A 157 2.89 5.54 11.14
CA VAL A 157 3.12 5.56 9.69
C VAL A 157 2.92 6.98 9.19
N SER A 158 3.90 7.49 8.45
CA SER A 158 3.84 8.80 7.82
C SER A 158 3.92 8.71 6.30
N ALA A 159 3.16 9.55 5.61
CA ALA A 159 3.32 9.81 4.19
C ALA A 159 4.00 11.17 4.02
N VAL A 160 5.03 11.23 3.18
CA VAL A 160 5.78 12.46 2.87
C VAL A 160 5.44 12.87 1.45
N CYS A 161 4.80 14.03 1.28
CA CYS A 161 4.32 14.50 -0.01
C CYS A 161 4.86 15.90 -0.35
N VAL A 162 5.02 16.16 -1.64
CA VAL A 162 5.16 17.51 -2.18
C VAL A 162 3.80 18.20 -2.14
N LEU A 163 3.73 19.36 -1.48
CA LEU A 163 2.58 20.24 -1.45
C LEU A 163 2.34 20.90 -2.81
N ARG A 164 1.08 21.25 -3.09
CA ARG A 164 0.70 22.01 -4.30
C ARG A 164 1.43 23.36 -4.39
N ASP A 165 1.69 23.77 -5.62
CA ASP A 165 2.48 24.92 -6.07
C ASP A 165 2.41 26.20 -5.21
N GLU A 166 3.59 26.74 -4.85
CA GLU A 166 3.90 28.15 -5.13
C GLU A 166 5.21 28.22 -5.96
N PRO A 167 5.20 28.89 -7.13
CA PRO A 167 6.37 29.01 -7.99
C PRO A 167 7.24 30.18 -7.52
N GLY A 168 8.34 29.86 -6.85
CA GLY A 168 9.43 30.80 -6.62
C GLY A 168 10.77 30.06 -6.70
N PRO A 169 11.84 30.70 -7.21
CA PRO A 169 13.15 30.06 -7.45
C PRO A 169 13.86 29.49 -6.18
N ASN A 170 13.21 29.57 -5.01
CA ASN A 170 13.71 29.11 -3.72
C ASN A 170 12.85 27.98 -3.07
N ALA A 171 11.89 27.39 -3.80
CA ALA A 171 10.81 26.56 -3.22
C ALA A 171 11.14 25.08 -2.93
N TRP A 172 12.32 24.57 -3.29
CA TRP A 172 12.59 23.12 -3.34
C TRP A 172 12.53 22.35 -2.01
N PHE A 173 12.55 23.02 -0.85
CA PHE A 173 12.43 22.36 0.47
C PHE A 173 11.23 22.79 1.32
N ARG A 174 10.51 23.87 0.93
CA ARG A 174 9.36 24.37 1.69
C ARG A 174 8.03 23.73 1.30
N ASN A 175 7.99 23.06 0.15
CA ASN A 175 6.79 22.43 -0.38
C ASN A 175 6.75 20.94 -0.05
N VAL A 176 7.30 20.50 1.09
CA VAL A 176 7.22 19.10 1.52
C VAL A 176 6.55 19.06 2.86
N GLU A 177 5.48 18.27 2.96
CA GLU A 177 4.75 18.04 4.20
C GLU A 177 4.70 16.54 4.50
N ALA A 178 4.75 16.22 5.79
CA ALA A 178 4.58 14.87 6.28
C ALA A 178 3.41 14.84 7.26
N ALA A 179 2.44 13.97 7.00
CA ALA A 179 1.37 13.67 7.94
C ALA A 179 1.44 12.20 8.36
N HIS A 180 1.01 11.93 9.58
CA HIS A 180 1.12 10.60 10.19
C HIS A 180 -0.17 10.15 10.87
N PHE A 181 -0.24 8.86 11.11
CA PHE A 181 -1.25 8.23 11.96
C PHE A 181 -0.62 7.09 12.76
N ASP A 182 -1.23 6.81 13.91
CA ASP A 182 -0.81 5.73 14.79
C ASP A 182 -1.71 4.51 14.59
N LEU A 183 -1.11 3.32 14.63
CA LEU A 183 -1.86 2.05 14.68
C LEU A 183 -2.12 1.69 16.14
N SER A 184 -3.36 1.31 16.45
CA SER A 184 -3.85 1.10 17.81
C SER A 184 -3.55 -0.30 18.36
N ASP A 185 -2.42 -0.90 17.96
CA ASP A 185 -2.01 -2.22 18.44
C ASP A 185 -0.87 -2.12 19.47
N ALA A 186 -0.85 -3.09 20.39
CA ALA A 186 0.28 -3.21 21.30
C ALA A 186 1.53 -3.56 20.52
N TRP A 187 2.67 -2.97 20.91
CA TRP A 187 3.92 -3.26 20.23
C TRP A 187 4.28 -4.76 20.38
N THR A 188 4.49 -5.42 19.25
CA THR A 188 5.10 -6.76 19.17
C THR A 188 6.09 -6.80 18.02
N ALA A 189 7.11 -7.67 18.10
CA ALA A 189 8.10 -7.82 17.05
C ALA A 189 7.46 -8.33 15.74
N GLU A 190 6.45 -9.18 15.84
CA GLU A 190 5.70 -9.73 14.72
C GLU A 190 4.90 -8.65 13.97
N VAL A 191 4.24 -7.74 14.69
CA VAL A 191 3.55 -6.59 14.08
C VAL A 191 4.56 -5.63 13.45
N ALA A 192 5.68 -5.35 14.13
CA ALA A 192 6.73 -4.48 13.62
C ALA A 192 7.32 -5.02 12.30
N PHE A 193 7.64 -6.31 12.27
CA PHE A 193 8.19 -6.99 11.10
C PHE A 193 7.18 -6.99 9.93
N GLU A 194 5.92 -7.30 10.21
CA GLU A 194 4.87 -7.31 9.19
C GLU A 194 4.64 -5.92 8.59
N LEU A 195 4.57 -4.87 9.43
CA LEU A 195 4.46 -3.49 8.98
C LEU A 195 5.65 -3.05 8.12
N LEU A 196 6.86 -3.40 8.54
CA LEU A 196 8.08 -3.11 7.78
C LEU A 196 8.04 -3.81 6.41
N SER A 197 7.66 -5.09 6.38
CA SER A 197 7.53 -5.88 5.15
C SER A 197 6.51 -5.27 4.19
N VAL A 198 5.31 -4.97 4.69
CA VAL A 198 4.22 -4.38 3.91
C VAL A 198 4.60 -3.00 3.37
N LEU A 199 5.13 -2.11 4.21
CA LEU A 199 5.53 -0.78 3.76
C LEU A 199 6.71 -0.82 2.78
N THR A 200 7.63 -1.78 2.94
CA THR A 200 8.71 -1.98 1.97
C THR A 200 8.14 -2.38 0.61
N ARG A 201 7.17 -3.30 0.60
CA ARG A 201 6.48 -3.71 -0.63
C ARG A 201 5.73 -2.54 -1.28
N VAL A 202 4.95 -1.79 -0.51
CA VAL A 202 4.25 -0.59 -0.99
C VAL A 202 5.23 0.42 -1.59
N ALA A 203 6.31 0.74 -0.89
CA ALA A 203 7.30 1.71 -1.35
C ALA A 203 7.98 1.25 -2.65
N ASN A 204 8.41 -0.02 -2.71
CA ASN A 204 9.00 -0.59 -3.92
C ASN A 204 8.02 -0.61 -5.10
N PHE A 205 6.78 -1.00 -4.86
CA PHE A 205 5.73 -1.05 -5.87
C PHE A 205 5.43 0.31 -6.49
N LEU A 206 5.45 1.36 -5.67
CA LEU A 206 5.23 2.75 -6.08
C LEU A 206 6.52 3.45 -6.57
N GLY A 207 7.68 2.80 -6.48
CA GLY A 207 8.97 3.39 -6.82
C GLY A 207 9.37 4.55 -5.89
N LYS A 208 9.07 4.44 -4.60
CA LYS A 208 9.29 5.48 -3.57
C LYS A 208 10.21 5.00 -2.47
N ALA A 209 10.73 5.94 -1.69
CA ALA A 209 11.57 5.63 -0.55
C ALA A 209 10.73 5.18 0.66
N LEU A 210 11.29 4.27 1.46
CA LEU A 210 10.84 3.97 2.81
C LEU A 210 11.99 4.30 3.77
N THR A 211 11.70 5.10 4.79
CA THR A 211 12.59 5.26 5.95
C THR A 211 11.97 4.52 7.12
N ALA A 212 12.73 3.63 7.76
CA ALA A 212 12.27 2.91 8.94
C ALA A 212 13.14 3.30 10.15
N ASN A 213 12.50 3.85 11.18
CA ASN A 213 13.14 4.27 12.41
C ASN A 213 12.65 3.38 13.56
N GLN A 214 13.60 2.92 14.38
CA GLN A 214 13.29 2.22 15.62
C GLN A 214 13.84 3.03 16.79
N VAL A 215 12.96 3.39 17.71
CA VAL A 215 13.28 4.14 18.92
C VAL A 215 13.09 3.21 20.11
N ALA A 216 14.07 3.17 21.01
CA ALA A 216 13.90 2.54 22.31
C ALA A 216 13.37 3.61 23.28
N ASP A 217 12.22 3.37 23.91
CA ASP A 217 11.77 4.22 25.02
C ASP A 217 12.79 4.11 26.16
N ALA A 218 13.18 5.25 26.75
CA ALA A 218 14.18 5.33 27.82
C ALA A 218 13.62 4.96 29.20
#